data_AF-A0A1T1C7B7-F1
#
_entry.id   AF-A0A1T1C7B7-F1
#
_cell.length_a   1.000
_cell.length_b   1.000
_cell.length_c   1.000
_cell.angle_alpha   90.00
_cell.angle_beta   90.00
_cell.angle_gamma   90.00
#
_symmetry.space_group_name_H-M   'P 1'
#
loop_
_entity.id
_entity.type
_entity.pdbx_description
1 polymer ?
#
loop_
_entity_poly.entity_id
_entity_poly.type
_entity_poly.pdbx_seq_one_letter_code
_entity_poly.pdbx_strand_id
1 'polypeptide(L)'
;MKKIKIVGLLLSLIGSTTGWSQDTLLVYKKEIALKAADKNLQLKIAQQEFQAAQADYRQSNALFLPSITASHTAISTTNPLMAFGSKLNQEILTQADFNPALLNNPARTQNFATKIEILQPLINVDGLYGRQAAKAKMQAHQLQTERSKEYLELEVNKAFMQLQLAYQAVNVLNKANTTVQANLQ
;
A
#
# COMPACT_ATOMS: atom_id res chain seq x y z
N MET A 1 3.31 18.96 -49.17
CA MET A 1 3.22 18.66 -47.72
C MET A 1 3.93 17.35 -47.30
N LYS A 2 3.87 16.24 -48.06
CA LYS A 2 4.58 14.99 -47.71
C LYS A 2 6.12 15.11 -47.67
N LYS A 3 6.74 15.86 -48.60
CA LYS A 3 8.21 16.03 -48.67
C LYS A 3 8.80 16.75 -47.44
N ILE A 4 8.07 17.71 -46.86
CA ILE A 4 8.50 18.45 -45.66
C ILE A 4 8.51 17.54 -44.42
N LYS A 5 7.55 16.62 -44.30
CA LYS A 5 7.53 15.62 -43.22
C LYS A 5 8.70 14.63 -43.31
N ILE A 6 9.11 14.26 -44.53
CA ILE A 6 10.25 13.36 -44.77
C ILE A 6 11.58 14.06 -44.43
N VAL A 7 11.73 15.34 -44.78
CA VAL A 7 12.92 16.13 -44.41
C VAL A 7 13.00 16.30 -42.89
N GLY A 8 11.88 16.54 -42.21
CA GLY A 8 11.84 16.60 -40.74
C GLY A 8 12.23 15.28 -40.07
N LEU A 9 11.79 14.14 -40.63
CA LEU A 9 12.13 12.81 -40.12
C LEU A 9 13.62 12.46 -40.33
N LEU A 10 14.20 12.89 -41.45
CA LEU A 10 15.63 12.73 -41.72
C LEU A 10 16.48 13.62 -40.80
N LEU A 11 16.04 14.85 -40.53
CA LEU A 11 16.73 15.74 -39.58
C LEU A 11 16.72 15.17 -38.14
N SER A 12 15.63 14.54 -37.71
CA SER A 12 15.56 13.92 -36.39
C SER A 12 16.46 12.68 -36.25
N LEU A 13 16.72 11.96 -37.35
CA LEU A 13 17.66 10.81 -37.33
C LEU A 13 19.13 11.23 -37.26
N ILE A 14 19.48 12.40 -37.81
CA ILE A 14 20.86 12.88 -37.84
C ILE A 14 21.27 13.47 -36.46
N GLY A 15 20.31 14.03 -35.70
CA GLY A 15 20.55 14.58 -34.37
C GLY A 15 20.84 13.54 -33.27
N SER A 16 20.64 12.24 -33.53
CA SER A 16 20.84 11.16 -32.56
C SER A 16 22.28 10.63 -32.45
N THR A 17 23.23 11.13 -33.23
CA THR A 17 24.62 10.60 -33.26
C THR A 17 25.56 11.24 -32.23
N THR A 18 25.15 12.28 -31.53
CA THR A 18 25.92 12.90 -30.43
C THR A 18 25.48 12.36 -29.07
N GLY A 19 25.52 11.04 -28.93
CA GLY A 19 25.37 10.38 -27.63
C GLY A 19 26.60 10.68 -26.78
N TRP A 20 26.40 11.34 -25.64
CA TRP A 20 27.45 11.47 -24.62
C TRP A 20 27.77 10.07 -24.12
N SER A 21 28.97 9.58 -24.39
CA SER A 21 29.46 8.34 -23.80
C SER A 21 29.42 8.51 -22.29
N GLN A 22 28.79 7.55 -21.60
CA GLN A 22 28.66 7.60 -20.15
C GLN A 22 30.06 7.47 -19.54
N ASP A 23 30.49 8.49 -18.78
CA ASP A 23 31.78 8.47 -18.10
C ASP A 23 31.88 7.25 -17.19
N THR A 24 33.10 6.70 -17.09
CA THR A 24 33.39 5.62 -16.15
C THR A 24 33.25 6.14 -14.73
N LEU A 25 32.14 5.77 -14.07
CA LEU A 25 31.92 6.07 -12.67
C LEU A 25 32.80 5.16 -11.81
N LEU A 26 33.75 5.76 -11.09
CA LEU A 26 34.45 5.08 -10.00
C LEU A 26 33.47 4.84 -8.87
N VAL A 27 33.28 3.56 -8.51
CA VAL A 27 32.31 3.17 -7.49
C VAL A 27 33.01 2.56 -6.29
N TYR A 28 32.79 3.15 -5.11
CA TYR A 28 33.33 2.64 -3.86
C TYR A 28 32.31 1.74 -3.15
N LYS A 29 32.78 0.62 -2.60
CA LYS A 29 31.96 -0.36 -1.87
C LYS A 29 31.05 0.30 -0.81
N LYS A 30 31.63 1.17 0.02
CA LYS A 30 30.91 1.87 1.10
C LYS A 30 29.79 2.76 0.56
N GLU A 31 30.03 3.43 -0.56
CA GLU A 31 29.04 4.31 -1.18
C GLU A 31 27.87 3.54 -1.76
N ILE A 32 28.13 2.38 -2.40
CA ILE A 32 27.07 1.49 -2.91
C ILE A 32 26.24 0.95 -1.74
N ALA A 33 26.89 0.50 -0.67
CA ALA A 33 26.19 -0.05 0.50
C ALA A 33 25.23 0.99 1.12
N LEU A 34 25.67 2.24 1.27
CA LEU A 34 24.83 3.33 1.77
C LEU A 34 23.67 3.64 0.81
N LYS A 35 23.95 3.76 -0.50
CA LYS A 35 22.92 4.00 -1.51
C LYS A 35 21.90 2.87 -1.58
N ALA A 36 22.34 1.62 -1.44
CA ALA A 36 21.48 0.45 -1.41
C ALA A 36 20.60 0.46 -0.15
N ALA A 37 21.16 0.71 1.03
CA ALA A 37 20.37 0.77 2.26
C ALA A 37 19.29 1.88 2.23
N ASP A 38 19.60 3.04 1.66
CA ASP A 38 18.68 4.20 1.63
C ASP A 38 17.64 4.12 0.49
N LYS A 39 18.05 3.69 -0.71
CA LYS A 39 17.24 3.80 -1.92
C LYS A 39 16.64 2.49 -2.42
N ASN A 40 17.01 1.34 -1.85
CA ASN A 40 16.49 0.06 -2.33
C ASN A 40 14.99 -0.08 -2.09
N LEU A 41 14.25 -0.39 -3.16
CA LEU A 41 12.80 -0.49 -3.13
C LEU A 41 12.30 -1.72 -2.38
N GLN A 42 13.03 -2.85 -2.42
CA GLN A 42 12.65 -4.05 -1.67
C GLN A 42 12.71 -3.80 -0.16
N LEU A 43 13.72 -3.07 0.32
CA LEU A 43 13.78 -2.64 1.72
C LEU A 43 12.64 -1.72 2.11
N LYS A 44 12.29 -0.76 1.24
CA LYS A 44 11.14 0.12 1.48
C LYS A 44 9.83 -0.65 1.53
N ILE A 45 9.64 -1.62 0.64
CA ILE A 45 8.46 -2.51 0.64
C ILE A 45 8.41 -3.30 1.95
N ALA A 46 9.50 -3.96 2.33
CA ALA A 46 9.56 -4.74 3.58
C ALA A 46 9.27 -3.88 4.82
N GLN A 47 9.75 -2.63 4.85
CA GLN A 47 9.45 -1.69 5.93
C GLN A 47 7.97 -1.29 5.95
N GLN A 48 7.34 -1.08 4.78
CA GLN A 48 5.92 -0.78 4.68
C GLN A 48 5.04 -1.97 5.07
N GLU A 49 5.44 -3.19 4.73
CA GLU A 49 4.76 -4.42 5.17
C GLU A 49 4.79 -4.55 6.70
N PHE A 50 5.92 -4.27 7.33
CA PHE A 50 6.01 -4.21 8.80
C PHE A 50 5.10 -3.12 9.38
N GLN A 51 5.07 -1.92 8.79
CA GLN A 51 4.19 -0.83 9.25
C GLN A 51 2.71 -1.20 9.11
N ALA A 52 2.31 -1.87 8.03
CA ALA A 52 0.96 -2.38 7.84
C ALA A 52 0.60 -3.41 8.92
N ALA A 53 1.48 -4.40 9.16
CA ALA A 53 1.25 -5.39 10.22
C ALA A 53 1.22 -4.78 11.63
N GLN A 54 2.02 -3.74 11.88
CA GLN A 54 1.95 -2.97 13.12
C GLN A 54 0.63 -2.21 13.25
N ALA A 55 0.10 -1.66 12.16
CA ALA A 55 -1.21 -1.02 12.13
C ALA A 55 -2.33 -2.03 12.43
N ASP A 56 -2.30 -3.22 11.81
CA ASP A 56 -3.24 -4.32 12.10
C ASP A 56 -3.22 -4.68 13.60
N TYR A 57 -2.02 -4.80 14.19
CA TYR A 57 -1.88 -5.07 15.62
C TYR A 57 -2.44 -3.95 16.49
N ARG A 58 -2.20 -2.68 16.12
CA ARG A 58 -2.78 -1.53 16.84
C ARG A 58 -4.30 -1.48 16.70
N GLN A 59 -4.84 -1.80 15.53
CA GLN A 59 -6.29 -1.86 15.30
C GLN A 59 -6.94 -2.88 16.22
N SER A 60 -6.28 -4.01 16.52
CA SER A 60 -6.79 -4.99 17.49
C SER A 60 -6.94 -4.44 18.92
N ASN A 61 -6.40 -3.25 19.26
CA ASN A 61 -6.69 -2.59 20.52
C ASN A 61 -8.17 -2.19 20.66
N ALA A 62 -8.90 -2.03 19.54
CA ALA A 62 -10.33 -1.76 19.54
C ALA A 62 -11.13 -2.83 20.29
N LEU A 63 -10.58 -4.04 20.45
CA LEU A 63 -11.14 -5.11 21.27
C LEU A 63 -11.49 -4.68 22.71
N PHE A 64 -10.71 -3.76 23.27
CA PHE A 64 -10.84 -3.34 24.67
C PHE A 64 -11.59 -2.01 24.82
N LEU A 65 -11.92 -1.35 23.71
CA LEU A 65 -12.52 -0.03 23.70
C LEU A 65 -14.02 -0.15 23.38
N PRO A 66 -14.85 0.76 23.94
CA PRO A 66 -16.24 0.83 23.52
C PRO A 66 -16.34 1.32 22.07
N SER A 67 -17.23 0.71 21.30
CA SER A 67 -17.64 1.24 20.00
C SER A 67 -18.72 2.29 20.21
N ILE A 68 -18.52 3.48 19.64
CA ILE A 68 -19.48 4.58 19.70
C ILE A 68 -19.96 4.84 18.27
N THR A 69 -21.26 4.69 18.04
CA THR A 69 -21.87 4.91 16.72
C THR A 69 -22.98 5.95 16.85
N ALA A 70 -22.93 6.98 16.00
CA ALA A 70 -24.02 7.91 15.81
C ALA A 70 -24.68 7.64 14.46
N SER A 71 -25.99 7.48 14.45
CA SER A 71 -26.77 7.27 13.22
C SER A 71 -28.00 8.16 13.19
N HIS A 72 -28.38 8.54 11.98
CA HIS A 72 -29.60 9.27 11.71
C HIS A 72 -30.34 8.59 10.56
N THR A 73 -31.59 8.25 10.79
CA THR A 73 -32.45 7.60 9.79
C THR A 73 -33.64 8.48 9.51
N ALA A 74 -33.91 8.74 8.23
CA ALA A 74 -35.08 9.46 7.75
C ALA A 74 -35.86 8.55 6.79
N ILE A 75 -37.12 8.27 7.10
CA ILE A 75 -38.01 7.43 6.28
C ILE A 75 -39.25 8.24 5.92
N SER A 76 -39.69 8.13 4.67
CA SER A 76 -40.99 8.63 4.20
C SER A 76 -41.75 7.45 3.59
N THR A 77 -42.87 7.04 4.19
CA THR A 77 -43.58 5.82 3.80
C THR A 77 -45.10 6.01 3.79
N THR A 78 -45.76 5.25 2.92
CA THR A 78 -47.22 5.05 2.89
C THR A 78 -47.58 3.59 3.17
N ASN A 79 -46.62 2.76 3.61
CA ASN A 79 -46.90 1.39 4.00
C ASN A 79 -47.63 1.38 5.37
N PRO A 80 -48.82 0.76 5.49
CA PRO A 80 -49.62 0.68 6.71
C PRO A 80 -48.85 0.38 8.00
N LEU A 81 -48.10 -0.74 8.02
CA LEU A 81 -47.37 -1.21 9.18
C LEU A 81 -46.29 -0.21 9.59
N MET A 82 -45.52 0.27 8.61
CA MET A 82 -44.41 1.19 8.86
C MET A 82 -44.89 2.59 9.22
N ALA A 83 -45.98 3.08 8.63
CA ALA A 83 -46.56 4.40 8.91
C ALA A 83 -47.13 4.45 10.34
N PHE A 84 -47.89 3.43 10.74
CA PHE A 84 -48.41 3.32 12.09
C PHE A 84 -47.28 3.17 13.12
N GLY A 85 -46.34 2.23 12.90
CA GLY A 85 -45.17 2.05 13.78
C GLY A 85 -44.29 3.30 13.87
N SER A 86 -44.19 4.09 12.80
CA SER A 86 -43.47 5.37 12.80
C SER A 86 -44.15 6.43 13.67
N LYS A 87 -45.48 6.56 13.62
CA LYS A 87 -46.22 7.46 14.52
C LYS A 87 -46.10 7.03 15.97
N LEU A 88 -46.08 5.72 16.22
CA LEU A 88 -45.88 5.14 17.55
C LEU A 88 -44.48 5.44 18.10
N ASN A 89 -43.42 5.18 17.33
CA ASN A 89 -42.03 5.46 17.72
C ASN A 89 -41.76 6.96 17.97
N GLN A 90 -42.55 7.83 17.36
CA GLN A 90 -42.49 9.29 17.56
C GLN A 90 -43.39 9.77 18.71
N GLU A 91 -44.13 8.88 19.37
CA GLU A 91 -45.09 9.23 20.44
C GLU A 91 -46.19 10.23 20.03
N ILE A 92 -46.51 10.31 18.73
CA ILE A 92 -47.54 11.22 18.18
C ILE A 92 -48.88 10.52 17.89
N LEU A 93 -49.05 9.30 18.39
CA LEU A 93 -50.24 8.48 18.12
C LEU A 93 -51.46 9.01 18.90
N THR A 94 -52.58 9.20 18.21
CA THR A 94 -53.85 9.61 18.81
C THR A 94 -54.91 8.52 18.70
N GLN A 95 -56.01 8.63 19.45
CA GLN A 95 -57.14 7.68 19.33
C GLN A 95 -57.72 7.62 17.91
N ALA A 96 -57.68 8.73 17.16
CA ALA A 96 -58.16 8.80 15.78
C ALA A 96 -57.31 7.97 14.81
N ASP A 97 -56.03 7.73 15.13
CA ASP A 97 -55.11 6.94 14.29
C ASP A 97 -55.42 5.44 14.30
N PHE A 98 -56.29 4.97 15.19
CA PHE A 98 -56.79 3.58 15.21
C PHE A 98 -57.97 3.33 14.25
N ASN A 99 -58.35 4.32 13.43
CA ASN A 99 -59.38 4.16 12.41
C ASN A 99 -58.93 3.18 11.30
N PRO A 100 -59.65 2.06 11.05
CA PRO A 100 -59.28 1.09 10.03
C PRO A 100 -59.10 1.66 8.62
N ALA A 101 -59.84 2.72 8.26
CA ALA A 101 -59.68 3.38 6.97
C ALA A 101 -58.32 4.10 6.84
N LEU A 102 -57.82 4.69 7.94
CA LEU A 102 -56.52 5.37 7.99
C LEU A 102 -55.37 4.38 8.14
N LEU A 103 -55.58 3.27 8.84
CA LEU A 103 -54.59 2.20 8.98
C LEU A 103 -54.32 1.49 7.66
N ASN A 104 -55.37 1.13 6.91
CA ASN A 104 -55.23 0.41 5.64
C ASN A 104 -54.77 1.30 4.48
N ASN A 105 -54.93 2.63 4.60
CA ASN A 105 -54.52 3.59 3.58
C ASN A 105 -53.91 4.86 4.23
N PRO A 106 -52.70 4.77 4.80
CA PRO A 106 -52.11 5.89 5.51
C PRO A 106 -51.63 6.96 4.53
N ALA A 107 -51.79 8.23 4.92
CA ALA A 107 -51.09 9.32 4.28
C ALA A 107 -49.56 9.15 4.43
N ARG A 108 -48.80 9.83 3.57
CA ARG A 108 -47.33 9.85 3.64
C ARG A 108 -46.90 10.27 5.04
N THR A 109 -46.24 9.35 5.73
CA THR A 109 -45.72 9.54 7.08
C THR A 109 -44.21 9.63 7.03
N GLN A 110 -43.66 10.63 7.72
CA GLN A 110 -42.23 10.81 7.88
C GLN A 110 -41.80 10.35 9.27
N ASN A 111 -40.60 9.78 9.37
CA ASN A 111 -39.99 9.37 10.63
C ASN A 111 -38.52 9.74 10.62
N PHE A 112 -38.08 10.38 11.70
CA PHE A 112 -36.68 10.78 11.91
C PHE A 112 -36.20 10.17 13.22
N ALA A 113 -35.14 9.36 13.14
CA ALA A 113 -34.56 8.69 14.30
C ALA A 113 -33.06 9.00 14.37
N THR A 114 -32.66 9.78 15.37
CA THR A 114 -31.25 9.99 15.73
C THR A 114 -30.91 9.03 16.88
N LYS A 115 -29.93 8.15 16.68
CA LYS A 115 -29.48 7.18 17.67
C LYS A 115 -27.99 7.39 17.95
N ILE A 116 -27.64 7.44 19.23
CA ILE A 116 -26.25 7.33 19.70
C ILE A 116 -26.17 6.00 20.46
N GLU A 117 -25.33 5.10 19.99
CA GLU A 117 -25.14 3.76 20.55
C GLU A 117 -23.70 3.59 21.06
N ILE A 118 -23.56 3.09 22.29
CA ILE A 118 -22.28 2.79 22.92
C ILE A 118 -22.27 1.30 23.27
N LEU A 119 -21.37 0.53 22.65
CA LEU A 119 -21.21 -0.90 22.86
C LEU A 119 -19.87 -1.20 23.50
N GLN A 120 -19.87 -1.69 24.75
CA GLN A 120 -18.67 -2.16 25.45
C GLN A 120 -18.61 -3.69 25.41
N PRO A 121 -17.62 -4.30 24.74
CA PRO A 121 -17.37 -5.72 24.89
C PRO A 121 -16.88 -6.03 26.30
N LEU A 122 -17.51 -6.99 26.98
CA LEU A 122 -17.07 -7.47 28.30
C LEU A 122 -16.06 -8.62 28.17
N ILE A 123 -16.39 -9.61 27.33
CA ILE A 123 -15.54 -10.78 27.07
C ILE A 123 -15.59 -11.07 25.57
N ASN A 124 -14.42 -11.16 24.94
CA ASN A 124 -14.28 -11.55 23.55
C ASN A 124 -12.99 -12.36 23.36
N VAL A 125 -13.13 -13.69 23.50
CA VAL A 125 -12.02 -14.65 23.46
C VAL A 125 -11.42 -14.75 22.05
N ASP A 126 -12.26 -14.80 21.01
CA ASP A 126 -11.80 -14.86 19.62
C ASP A 126 -10.99 -13.62 19.25
N GLY A 127 -11.39 -12.44 19.74
CA GLY A 127 -10.64 -11.21 19.56
C GLY A 127 -9.26 -11.25 20.23
N LEU A 128 -9.12 -11.90 21.37
CA LEU A 128 -7.81 -12.08 22.03
C LEU A 128 -6.88 -12.95 21.18
N TYR A 129 -7.39 -14.06 20.63
CA TYR A 129 -6.61 -14.88 19.71
C TYR A 129 -6.28 -14.14 18.42
N GLY A 130 -7.22 -13.37 17.85
CA GLY A 130 -6.98 -12.51 16.69
C GLY A 130 -5.88 -11.48 16.94
N ARG A 131 -5.86 -10.86 18.12
CA ARG A 131 -4.79 -9.94 18.55
C ARG A 131 -3.44 -10.66 18.66
N GLN A 132 -3.40 -11.86 19.24
CA GLN A 132 -2.17 -12.65 19.34
C GLN A 132 -1.62 -13.00 17.95
N ALA A 133 -2.49 -13.41 17.03
CA ALA A 133 -2.12 -13.66 15.65
C ALA A 133 -1.58 -12.41 14.94
N ALA A 134 -2.23 -11.26 15.12
CA ALA A 134 -1.74 -9.97 14.58
C ALA A 134 -0.37 -9.59 15.16
N LYS A 135 -0.13 -9.85 16.45
CA LYS A 135 1.19 -9.64 17.08
C LYS A 135 2.26 -10.53 16.46
N ALA A 136 1.97 -11.82 16.29
CA ALA A 136 2.89 -12.77 15.68
C ALA A 136 3.20 -12.39 14.22
N LYS A 137 2.19 -11.97 13.46
CA LYS A 137 2.35 -11.45 12.09
C LYS A 137 3.26 -10.22 12.05
N MET A 138 3.06 -9.25 12.96
CA MET A 138 3.93 -8.07 13.08
C MET A 138 5.39 -8.46 13.36
N GLN A 139 5.62 -9.39 14.30
CA GLN A 139 6.95 -9.87 14.63
C GLN A 139 7.60 -10.61 13.45
N ALA A 140 6.84 -11.42 12.71
CA ALA A 140 7.32 -12.10 11.52
C ALA A 140 7.78 -11.10 10.44
N HIS A 141 6.99 -10.06 10.16
CA HIS A 141 7.38 -9.02 9.21
C HIS A 141 8.60 -8.23 9.69
N GLN A 142 8.74 -7.97 10.99
CA GLN A 142 9.94 -7.32 11.54
C GLN A 142 11.20 -8.14 11.22
N LEU A 143 11.19 -9.43 11.52
CA LEU A 143 12.30 -10.34 11.22
C LEU A 143 12.55 -10.46 9.72
N GLN A 144 11.50 -10.43 8.89
CA GLN A 144 11.61 -10.43 7.44
C GLN A 144 12.26 -9.15 6.91
N THR A 145 11.96 -7.98 7.48
CA THR A 145 12.63 -6.71 7.17
C THR A 145 14.12 -6.79 7.50
N GLU A 146 14.47 -7.28 8.68
CA GLU A 146 15.86 -7.47 9.12
C GLU A 146 16.62 -8.41 8.17
N ARG A 147 16.04 -9.58 7.87
CA ARG A 147 16.59 -10.53 6.90
C ARG A 147 16.76 -9.92 5.50
N SER A 148 15.82 -9.11 5.05
CA SER A 148 15.89 -8.47 3.72
C SER A 148 17.07 -7.49 3.65
N LYS A 149 17.40 -6.82 4.76
CA LYS A 149 18.57 -5.95 4.87
C LYS A 149 19.86 -6.75 4.81
N GLU A 150 19.98 -7.80 5.61
CA GLU A 150 21.15 -8.69 5.60
C GLU A 150 21.37 -9.31 4.20
N TYR A 151 20.29 -9.76 3.56
CA TYR A 151 20.33 -10.29 2.21
C TYR A 151 20.82 -9.26 1.18
N LEU A 152 20.30 -8.03 1.26
CA LEU A 152 20.74 -6.95 0.36
C LEU A 152 22.22 -6.62 0.56
N GLU A 153 22.69 -6.55 1.80
CA GLU A 153 24.10 -6.30 2.10
C GLU A 153 25.00 -7.40 1.52
N LEU A 154 24.58 -8.66 1.62
CA LEU A 154 25.28 -9.80 1.02
C LEU A 154 25.32 -9.69 -0.52
N GLU A 155 24.19 -9.42 -1.17
CA GLU A 155 24.11 -9.32 -2.63
C GLU A 155 24.92 -8.14 -3.18
N VAL A 156 24.89 -6.98 -2.50
CA VAL A 156 25.75 -5.84 -2.84
C VAL A 156 27.23 -6.23 -2.76
N ASN A 157 27.63 -6.95 -1.70
CA ASN A 157 29.00 -7.42 -1.55
C ASN A 157 29.41 -8.39 -2.68
N LYS A 158 28.56 -9.35 -3.03
CA LYS A 158 28.81 -10.29 -4.13
C LYS A 158 28.96 -9.57 -5.47
N ALA A 159 28.02 -8.69 -5.81
CA ALA A 159 28.04 -7.92 -7.04
C ALA A 159 29.30 -7.05 -7.15
N PHE A 160 29.72 -6.41 -6.04
CA PHE A 160 30.96 -5.64 -6.00
C PHE A 160 32.19 -6.51 -6.25
N MET A 161 32.28 -7.70 -5.66
CA MET A 161 33.40 -8.62 -5.90
C MET A 161 33.44 -9.13 -7.35
N GLN A 162 32.28 -9.41 -7.94
CA GLN A 162 32.18 -9.79 -9.35
C GLN A 162 32.67 -8.66 -10.28
N LEU A 163 32.33 -7.41 -9.96
CA LEU A 163 32.83 -6.24 -10.69
C LEU A 163 34.37 -6.14 -10.61
N GLN A 164 34.95 -6.33 -9.42
CA GLN A 164 36.41 -6.33 -9.25
C GLN A 164 37.08 -7.46 -10.05
N LEU A 165 36.49 -8.66 -10.04
CA LEU A 165 36.99 -9.79 -10.82
C LEU A 165 36.96 -9.49 -12.32
N ALA A 166 35.89 -8.86 -12.82
CA ALA A 166 35.78 -8.45 -14.22
C ALA A 166 36.85 -7.41 -14.59
N TYR A 167 37.12 -6.42 -13.74
CA TYR A 167 38.21 -5.46 -13.97
C TYR A 167 39.58 -6.14 -14.04
N GLN A 168 39.84 -7.11 -13.16
CA GLN A 168 41.09 -7.87 -13.21
C GLN A 168 41.20 -8.72 -14.47
N ALA A 169 40.10 -9.34 -14.92
CA ALA A 169 40.08 -10.09 -16.17
C ALA A 169 40.39 -9.20 -17.39
N VAL A 170 39.80 -8.00 -17.47
CA VAL A 170 40.09 -7.01 -18.52
C VAL A 170 41.57 -6.62 -18.49
N ASN A 171 42.14 -6.37 -17.30
CA ASN A 171 43.56 -6.04 -17.16
C ASN A 171 44.48 -7.16 -17.68
N VAL A 172 44.15 -8.43 -17.38
CA VAL A 172 44.90 -9.60 -17.86
C VAL A 172 44.81 -9.72 -19.39
N LEU A 173 43.62 -9.56 -19.96
CA LEU A 173 43.42 -9.61 -21.42
C LEU A 173 44.14 -8.48 -22.15
N ASN A 174 44.14 -7.27 -21.60
CA ASN A 174 44.89 -6.14 -22.15
C ASN A 174 46.40 -6.41 -22.15
N LYS A 175 46.94 -6.95 -21.04
CA LYS A 175 48.35 -7.35 -20.98
C LYS A 175 48.69 -8.41 -22.02
N ALA A 176 47.87 -9.47 -22.12
CA ALA A 176 48.05 -10.51 -23.13
C ALA A 176 48.04 -9.93 -24.55
N ASN A 177 47.12 -9.03 -24.86
CA ASN A 177 47.05 -8.36 -26.16
C ASN A 177 48.31 -7.52 -26.44
N THR A 178 48.80 -6.75 -25.46
CA THR A 178 50.05 -5.99 -25.62
C THR A 178 51.25 -6.89 -25.87
N THR A 179 51.33 -8.05 -25.19
CA THR A 179 52.39 -9.04 -25.41
C THR A 179 52.29 -9.67 -26.80
N VAL A 180 51.09 -9.96 -27.29
CA VAL A 180 50.88 -10.48 -28.66
C VAL A 180 51.31 -9.44 -29.70
N GLN A 181 50.91 -8.17 -29.53
CA GLN A 181 51.31 -7.10 -30.45
C GLN A 181 52.82 -6.86 -30.47
N ALA A 182 53.50 -6.97 -29.32
CA ALA A 182 54.95 -6.80 -29.24
C ALA A 182 55.74 -7.93 -29.94
N ASN A 183 55.20 -9.14 -30.02
CA ASN A 183 55.84 -10.30 -30.67
C ASN A 183 55.43 -10.49 -32.15
N LEU A 184 54.53 -9.65 -32.67
CA LEU A 184 54.09 -9.65 -34.08
C LEU A 184 54.98 -8.80 -35.00
N GLN A 185 56.01 -8.16 -34.44
CA GLN A 185 57.08 -7.45 -35.17
C GLN A 185 58.24 -8.41 -35.48
#